data_AF-A0A928CUK5-F1
#
_entry.id   AF-A0A928CUK5-F1
#
_cell.length_a   1.000
_cell.length_b   1.000
_cell.length_c   1.000
_cell.angle_alpha   90.00
_cell.angle_beta   90.00
_cell.angle_gamma   90.00
#
_symmetry.space_group_name_H-M   'P 1'
#
loop_
_entity.id
_entity.type
_entity.pdbx_description
1 polymer ?
#
loop_
_entity_poly.entity_id
_entity_poly.type
_entity_poly.pdbx_seq_one_letter_code
_entity_poly.pdbx_strand_id
1 'polypeptide(L)'
;MIKPPLKAFPKWENHQYMKGFGCDAGEITPFVFKGRRYRVENIMYHSIADKPVGYNFQEDHFRIRDEETGRPVSHPLVGYYFATAHVLNDKVYVFASDLGPRTTPVWKCQRIIVITSTDLISWTAPQTVLEADHENLFNNSVTTDGKRFYMVYESDDSRYPIFTAKFAVSDDLFHWKKIEGGIYAKDKYLGGPALAYCAPWFYLTYVNCIREPSPNGDPEYYDTRIARTRDFIRWEEPPADRPVLSPDFTHEISPDHPGIYERNASDAEFIEADGKVKVYYNGGNQLGLMDNQTAEYPGTLKMLFESFFQ
;
A
#
# COMPACT_ATOMS: atom_id res chain seq x y z
N MET A 1 19.85 -39.46 3.82
CA MET A 1 19.65 -38.40 4.83
C MET A 1 18.33 -37.71 4.54
N ILE A 2 17.34 -37.95 5.39
CA ILE A 2 16.00 -37.37 5.28
C ILE A 2 16.15 -35.90 5.69
N LYS A 3 15.80 -34.96 4.81
CA LYS A 3 15.76 -33.52 5.15
C LYS A 3 14.83 -33.36 6.37
N PRO A 4 15.21 -32.59 7.40
CA PRO A 4 14.33 -32.34 8.52
C PRO A 4 13.04 -31.67 7.99
N PRO A 5 11.88 -31.92 8.63
CA PRO A 5 10.64 -31.26 8.24
C PRO A 5 10.84 -29.74 8.33
N LEU A 6 10.39 -29.03 7.29
CA LEU A 6 10.26 -27.59 7.27
C LEU A 6 9.61 -27.15 8.59
N LYS A 7 10.24 -26.22 9.31
CA LYS A 7 9.61 -25.55 10.46
C LYS A 7 8.26 -25.03 9.98
N ALA A 8 7.21 -25.41 10.69
CA ALA A 8 5.85 -24.96 10.42
C ALA A 8 5.85 -23.42 10.28
N PHE A 9 5.22 -22.94 9.21
CA PHE A 9 4.95 -21.53 8.97
C PHE A 9 4.38 -20.89 10.25
N PRO A 10 4.63 -19.59 10.51
CA PRO A 10 3.82 -18.89 11.50
C PRO A 10 2.35 -19.10 11.12
N LYS A 11 1.58 -19.63 12.05
CA LYS A 11 0.17 -19.96 11.85
C LYS A 11 -0.55 -18.63 11.65
N TRP A 12 -0.82 -18.27 10.40
CA TRP A 12 -1.70 -17.15 10.07
C TRP A 12 -3.12 -17.59 10.41
N GLU A 13 -3.77 -16.82 11.27
CA GLU A 13 -5.21 -16.93 11.47
C GLU A 13 -5.83 -15.78 10.66
N ASN A 14 -6.33 -16.09 9.46
CA ASN A 14 -7.10 -15.17 8.61
C ASN A 14 -8.42 -14.85 9.33
N HIS A 15 -8.34 -13.97 10.30
CA HIS A 15 -9.48 -13.53 11.06
C HIS A 15 -9.85 -12.14 10.54
N GLN A 16 -10.96 -12.10 9.80
CA GLN A 16 -11.79 -10.94 9.47
C GLN A 16 -11.69 -10.44 8.02
N TYR A 17 -12.63 -10.92 7.21
CA TYR A 17 -13.22 -10.13 6.13
C TYR A 17 -13.80 -8.84 6.73
N MET A 18 -13.40 -7.68 6.22
CA MET A 18 -14.11 -6.44 6.54
C MET A 18 -15.42 -6.43 5.76
N LYS A 19 -16.39 -7.22 6.21
CA LYS A 19 -17.73 -7.22 5.61
C LYS A 19 -18.38 -5.86 5.91
N GLY A 20 -18.38 -4.97 4.93
CA GLY A 20 -18.96 -3.64 5.08
C GLY A 20 -19.17 -2.92 3.75
N PHE A 21 -20.37 -3.09 3.18
CA PHE A 21 -21.10 -2.16 2.32
C PHE A 21 -20.28 -1.25 1.39
N GLY A 22 -20.22 -1.62 0.10
CA GLY A 22 -19.72 -0.76 -0.97
C GLY A 22 -18.20 -0.65 -0.95
N CYS A 23 -17.52 -1.46 -1.78
CA CYS A 23 -16.07 -1.37 -1.95
C CYS A 23 -15.71 -0.12 -2.79
N ASP A 24 -15.92 1.05 -2.20
CA ASP A 24 -15.59 2.34 -2.84
C ASP A 24 -14.11 2.71 -2.62
N ALA A 25 -13.41 1.99 -1.74
CA ALA A 25 -12.04 2.26 -1.37
C ALA A 25 -11.09 1.22 -1.99
N GLY A 26 -10.07 1.70 -2.69
CA GLY A 26 -8.91 0.94 -3.10
C GLY A 26 -7.92 0.81 -1.95
N GLU A 27 -6.73 1.38 -2.11
CA GLU A 27 -5.62 1.21 -1.17
C GLU A 27 -5.89 1.89 0.17
N ILE A 28 -5.45 1.24 1.26
CA ILE A 28 -5.71 1.67 2.63
C ILE A 28 -4.40 1.76 3.41
N THR A 29 -4.13 2.91 4.03
CA THR A 29 -3.03 3.05 5.00
C THR A 29 -3.57 3.23 6.42
N PRO A 30 -3.34 2.28 7.33
CA PRO A 30 -3.73 2.40 8.74
C PRO A 30 -2.75 3.29 9.51
N PHE A 31 -3.23 4.00 10.53
CA PHE A 31 -2.37 4.78 11.43
C PHE A 31 -2.99 4.95 12.82
N VAL A 32 -2.13 5.16 13.84
CA VAL A 32 -2.57 5.54 15.19
C VAL A 32 -2.36 7.02 15.38
N PHE A 33 -3.42 7.74 15.78
CA PHE A 33 -3.35 9.15 16.12
C PHE A 33 -4.01 9.39 17.47
N LYS A 34 -3.29 10.00 18.42
CA LYS A 34 -3.78 10.29 19.78
C LYS A 34 -4.44 9.08 20.45
N GLY A 35 -3.81 7.91 20.31
CA GLY A 35 -4.26 6.64 20.91
C GLY A 35 -5.46 5.98 20.21
N ARG A 36 -5.94 6.51 19.08
CA ARG A 36 -7.07 5.95 18.32
C ARG A 36 -6.60 5.48 16.94
N ARG A 37 -7.20 4.39 16.45
CA ARG A 37 -6.92 3.83 15.12
C ARG A 37 -7.76 4.50 14.06
N TYR A 38 -7.10 4.87 12.98
CA TYR A 38 -7.69 5.45 11.79
C TYR A 38 -7.12 4.75 10.55
N ARG A 39 -7.75 5.01 9.42
CA ARG A 39 -7.21 4.63 8.13
C ARG A 39 -7.48 5.69 7.07
N VAL A 40 -6.47 5.93 6.23
CA VAL A 40 -6.66 6.63 4.95
C VAL A 40 -7.27 5.61 3.98
N GLU A 41 -8.35 6.00 3.32
CA GLU A 41 -9.02 5.20 2.29
C GLU A 41 -8.95 5.97 0.97
N ASN A 42 -8.32 5.38 -0.04
CA ASN A 42 -8.24 5.95 -1.39
C ASN A 42 -9.50 5.59 -2.17
N ILE A 43 -10.24 6.60 -2.65
CA ILE A 43 -11.54 6.45 -3.28
C ILE A 43 -11.48 6.78 -4.77
N MET A 44 -11.82 5.80 -5.62
CA MET A 44 -11.94 6.02 -7.06
C MET A 44 -13.39 6.35 -7.41
N TYR A 45 -13.61 7.54 -7.97
CA TYR A 45 -14.96 8.04 -8.25
C TYR A 45 -15.71 7.17 -9.25
N HIS A 46 -15.01 6.58 -10.22
CA HIS A 46 -15.63 5.69 -11.19
C HIS A 46 -16.28 4.45 -10.54
N SER A 47 -15.73 3.96 -9.42
CA SER A 47 -16.30 2.83 -8.67
C SER A 47 -17.63 3.23 -8.02
N ILE A 48 -17.69 4.43 -7.42
CA ILE A 48 -18.91 5.00 -6.84
C ILE A 48 -19.98 5.25 -7.93
N ALA A 49 -19.54 5.74 -9.09
CA ALA A 49 -20.42 6.13 -10.18
C ALA A 49 -20.88 4.95 -11.05
N ASP A 50 -20.36 3.74 -10.82
CA ASP A 50 -20.50 2.57 -11.69
C ASP A 50 -20.18 2.91 -13.16
N LYS A 51 -18.94 3.39 -13.36
CA LYS A 51 -18.41 3.84 -14.65
C LYS A 51 -17.05 3.20 -14.95
N PRO A 52 -16.62 3.19 -16.22
CA PRO A 52 -15.30 2.69 -16.59
C PRO A 52 -14.17 3.38 -15.82
N VAL A 53 -13.09 2.63 -15.58
CA VAL A 53 -11.87 3.12 -14.92
C VAL A 53 -11.43 4.46 -15.52
N GLY A 54 -11.12 5.42 -14.64
CA GLY A 54 -10.69 6.76 -15.02
C GLY A 54 -11.84 7.73 -15.36
N TYR A 55 -13.10 7.29 -15.31
CA TYR A 55 -14.24 8.20 -15.45
C TYR A 55 -14.23 9.27 -14.36
N ASN A 56 -14.11 10.52 -14.80
CA ASN A 56 -14.08 11.71 -13.95
C ASN A 56 -13.09 11.60 -12.78
N PHE A 57 -11.89 11.07 -13.05
CA PHE A 57 -10.82 10.86 -12.05
C PHE A 57 -10.42 12.11 -11.25
N GLN A 58 -10.82 13.31 -11.68
CA GLN A 58 -10.66 14.54 -10.90
C GLN A 58 -11.45 14.53 -9.58
N GLU A 59 -12.46 13.67 -9.47
CA GLU A 59 -13.26 13.44 -8.25
C GLU A 59 -12.67 12.31 -7.39
N ASP A 60 -11.61 11.63 -7.86
CA ASP A 60 -10.87 10.70 -7.02
C ASP A 60 -10.28 11.47 -5.85
N HIS A 61 -10.32 10.85 -4.68
CA HIS A 61 -9.97 11.51 -3.43
C HIS A 61 -9.51 10.49 -2.41
N PHE A 62 -9.13 10.97 -1.24
CA PHE A 62 -8.94 10.12 -0.08
C PHE A 62 -9.74 10.67 1.10
N ARG A 63 -10.13 9.76 1.99
CA ARG A 63 -10.82 10.09 3.24
C ARG A 63 -10.15 9.41 4.41
N ILE A 64 -10.39 9.94 5.60
CA ILE A 64 -9.94 9.33 6.85
C ILE A 64 -11.15 8.75 7.56
N ARG A 65 -11.08 7.47 7.90
CA ARG A 65 -12.09 6.77 8.69
C ARG A 65 -11.56 6.45 10.08
N ASP A 66 -12.40 6.69 11.07
CA ASP A 66 -12.23 6.20 12.43
C ASP A 66 -12.62 4.71 12.47
N GLU A 67 -11.68 3.85 12.88
CA GLU A 67 -11.90 2.41 12.82
C GLU A 67 -12.90 1.90 13.86
N GLU A 68 -12.96 2.55 15.02
CA GLU A 68 -13.82 2.15 16.13
C GLU A 68 -15.27 2.44 15.81
N THR A 69 -15.53 3.63 15.26
CA THR A 69 -16.90 4.05 14.92
C THR A 69 -17.32 3.62 13.51
N GLY A 70 -16.36 3.27 12.66
CA GLY A 70 -16.57 2.99 11.24
C GLY A 70 -16.98 4.23 10.43
N ARG A 71 -16.85 5.45 10.96
CA ARG A 71 -17.33 6.69 10.30
C ARG A 71 -16.19 7.47 9.64
N PRO A 72 -16.39 8.03 8.44
CA PRO A 72 -15.47 9.03 7.90
C PRO A 72 -15.42 10.24 8.82
N VAL A 73 -14.22 10.66 9.20
CA VAL A 73 -13.96 11.83 10.05
C VAL A 73 -13.31 12.98 9.28
N SER A 74 -12.74 12.71 8.10
CA SER A 74 -12.11 13.72 7.26
C SER A 74 -12.19 13.38 5.78
N HIS A 75 -12.29 14.40 4.93
CA HIS A 75 -12.17 14.31 3.47
C HIS A 75 -11.28 15.47 3.00
N PRO A 76 -9.95 15.36 3.18
CA PRO A 76 -9.09 16.55 3.17
C PRO A 76 -8.95 17.21 1.80
N LEU A 77 -8.89 16.41 0.73
CA LEU A 77 -8.66 16.86 -0.64
C LEU A 77 -9.41 16.01 -1.65
N VAL A 78 -9.75 16.62 -2.79
CA VAL A 78 -10.29 15.98 -4.00
C VAL A 78 -9.33 16.29 -5.16
N GLY A 79 -9.18 15.37 -6.12
CA GLY A 79 -8.20 15.45 -7.20
C GLY A 79 -6.82 14.93 -6.81
N TYR A 80 -6.76 14.13 -5.74
CA TYR A 80 -5.53 13.52 -5.22
C TYR A 80 -5.81 12.06 -4.88
N TYR A 81 -4.85 11.19 -5.18
CA TYR A 81 -4.98 9.74 -4.97
C TYR A 81 -3.67 9.15 -4.43
N PHE A 82 -3.62 7.83 -4.26
CA PHE A 82 -2.45 7.13 -3.75
C PHE A 82 -1.95 7.68 -2.41
N ALA A 83 -2.91 8.07 -1.56
CA ALA A 83 -2.66 8.75 -0.32
C ALA A 83 -2.26 7.77 0.79
N THR A 84 -1.21 8.12 1.54
CA THR A 84 -0.73 7.37 2.72
C THR A 84 -0.47 8.31 3.88
N ALA A 85 -0.50 7.79 5.11
CA ALA A 85 -0.34 8.59 6.33
C ALA A 85 0.93 8.23 7.11
N HIS A 86 1.53 9.25 7.70
CA HIS A 86 2.59 9.15 8.70
C HIS A 86 2.24 10.02 9.92
N VAL A 87 2.56 9.55 11.13
CA VAL A 87 2.27 10.29 12.37
C VAL A 87 3.56 10.58 13.11
N LEU A 88 3.78 11.85 13.42
CA LEU A 88 4.94 12.32 14.18
C LEU A 88 4.53 13.44 15.13
N ASN A 89 4.85 13.29 16.42
CA ASN A 89 4.65 14.30 17.47
C ASN A 89 3.22 14.89 17.49
N ASP A 90 2.21 14.03 17.58
CA ASP A 90 0.78 14.42 17.55
C ASP A 90 0.36 15.25 16.33
N LYS A 91 1.06 15.06 15.21
CA LYS A 91 0.69 15.60 13.90
C LYS A 91 0.60 14.47 12.87
N VAL A 92 -0.46 14.49 12.09
CA VAL A 92 -0.66 13.60 10.95
C VAL A 92 -0.15 14.29 9.70
N TYR A 93 0.64 13.57 8.91
CA TYR A 93 1.12 13.94 7.59
C TYR A 93 0.47 12.99 6.60
N VAL A 94 -0.21 13.53 5.59
CA VAL A 94 -0.74 12.73 4.49
C VAL A 94 0.00 13.08 3.22
N PHE A 95 0.62 12.07 2.62
CA PHE A 95 1.29 12.17 1.33
C PHE A 95 0.33 11.67 0.25
N ALA A 96 0.20 12.37 -0.86
CA ALA A 96 -0.70 11.97 -1.94
C ALA A 96 -0.17 12.41 -3.30
N SER A 97 -0.47 11.64 -4.34
CA SER A 97 -0.15 11.97 -5.72
C SER A 97 -1.22 12.91 -6.27
N ASP A 98 -0.79 14.00 -6.90
CA ASP A 98 -1.66 14.96 -7.55
C ASP A 98 -2.04 14.49 -8.94
N LEU A 99 -3.35 14.33 -9.18
CA LEU A 99 -3.88 13.83 -10.44
C LEU A 99 -3.78 14.85 -11.59
N GLY A 100 -3.40 16.09 -11.30
CA GLY A 100 -3.31 17.19 -12.22
C GLY A 100 -4.69 17.67 -12.67
N PRO A 101 -4.76 18.67 -13.58
CA PRO A 101 -6.03 19.10 -14.16
C PRO A 101 -6.62 18.02 -15.08
N ARG A 102 -7.90 18.16 -15.43
CA ARG A 102 -8.64 17.27 -16.35
C ARG A 102 -7.97 17.06 -17.73
N THR A 103 -7.08 17.94 -18.15
CA THR A 103 -6.29 17.81 -19.38
C THR A 103 -5.18 16.77 -19.29
N THR A 104 -4.82 16.36 -18.08
CA THR A 104 -3.83 15.32 -17.79
C THR A 104 -4.48 13.95 -18.02
N PRO A 105 -3.81 12.99 -18.66
CA PRO A 105 -4.33 11.61 -18.71
C PRO A 105 -4.41 11.02 -17.29
N VAL A 106 -5.35 10.09 -17.09
CA VAL A 106 -5.56 9.39 -15.81
C VAL A 106 -4.24 8.79 -15.31
N TRP A 107 -3.96 8.98 -14.02
CA TRP A 107 -2.78 8.49 -13.31
C TRP A 107 -1.43 8.92 -13.91
N LYS A 108 -1.39 10.07 -14.61
CA LYS A 108 -0.14 10.71 -15.03
C LYS A 108 0.30 11.80 -14.04
N CYS A 109 0.42 11.41 -12.77
CA CYS A 109 0.74 12.33 -11.67
C CYS A 109 2.21 12.77 -11.77
N GLN A 110 2.45 14.08 -11.64
CA GLN A 110 3.78 14.67 -11.77
C GLN A 110 4.38 15.13 -10.43
N ARG A 111 3.59 15.05 -9.34
CA ARG A 111 4.01 15.49 -8.01
C ARG A 111 3.35 14.66 -6.92
N ILE A 112 4.11 14.45 -5.84
CA ILE A 112 3.59 14.02 -4.54
C ILE A 112 3.54 15.26 -3.66
N ILE A 113 2.41 15.48 -3.01
CA ILE A 113 2.20 16.56 -2.04
C ILE A 113 2.18 16.03 -0.62
N VAL A 114 2.30 16.92 0.36
CA VAL A 114 1.97 16.67 1.76
C VAL A 114 0.95 17.69 2.26
N ILE A 115 0.01 17.22 3.06
CA ILE A 115 -0.81 18.06 3.95
C ILE A 115 -0.64 17.58 5.38
N THR A 116 -0.89 18.47 6.34
CA THR A 116 -0.77 18.12 7.76
C THR A 116 -1.98 18.56 8.58
N SER A 117 -2.25 17.84 9.66
CA SER A 117 -3.30 18.17 10.63
C SER A 117 -2.92 17.73 12.03
N THR A 118 -3.44 18.46 13.03
CA THR A 118 -3.33 18.13 14.46
C THR A 118 -4.68 17.73 15.09
N ASP A 119 -5.76 17.75 14.31
CA ASP A 119 -7.14 17.49 14.76
C ASP A 119 -7.97 16.64 13.79
N LEU A 120 -7.41 16.28 12.62
CA LEU A 120 -8.08 15.60 11.50
C LEU A 120 -9.24 16.41 10.87
N ILE A 121 -9.41 17.68 11.24
CA ILE A 121 -10.48 18.56 10.77
C ILE A 121 -9.87 19.70 9.93
N SER A 122 -8.88 20.38 10.50
CA SER A 122 -8.16 21.49 9.90
C SER A 122 -6.89 20.96 9.24
N TRP A 123 -6.73 21.27 7.96
CA TRP A 123 -5.58 20.83 7.16
C TRP A 123 -4.82 22.03 6.61
N THR A 124 -3.50 21.87 6.51
CA THR A 124 -2.66 22.84 5.78
C THR A 124 -2.97 22.81 4.27
N ALA A 125 -2.62 23.88 3.56
CA ALA A 125 -2.58 23.83 2.11
C ALA A 125 -1.60 22.73 1.62
N PRO A 126 -1.88 22.08 0.47
CA PRO A 126 -0.96 21.11 -0.12
C PRO A 126 0.39 21.75 -0.44
N GLN A 127 1.47 21.07 -0.04
CA GLN A 127 2.84 21.44 -0.39
C GLN A 127 3.47 20.32 -1.22
N THR A 128 4.02 20.63 -2.39
CA THR A 128 4.80 19.66 -3.18
C THR A 128 6.05 19.25 -2.41
N VAL A 129 6.26 17.94 -2.27
CA VAL A 129 7.42 17.35 -1.58
C VAL A 129 8.31 16.51 -2.49
N LEU A 130 7.76 16.02 -3.61
CA LEU A 130 8.50 15.32 -4.65
C LEU A 130 7.93 15.69 -6.02
N GLU A 131 8.81 16.02 -6.96
CA GLU A 131 8.47 16.23 -8.37
C GLU A 131 9.05 15.10 -9.23
N ALA A 132 8.27 14.71 -10.23
CA ALA A 132 8.72 13.76 -11.25
C ALA A 132 9.81 14.39 -12.12
N ASP A 133 10.73 13.56 -12.62
CA ASP A 133 11.70 14.01 -13.64
C ASP A 133 11.15 13.69 -15.04
N HIS A 134 11.24 12.42 -15.43
CA HIS A 134 10.81 11.89 -16.73
C HIS A 134 9.95 10.64 -16.53
N GLU A 135 9.05 10.72 -15.55
CA GLU A 135 8.22 9.63 -15.05
C GLU A 135 6.88 10.18 -14.56
N ASN A 136 5.98 9.28 -14.17
CA ASN A 136 4.77 9.55 -13.41
C ASN A 136 4.89 8.86 -12.06
N LEU A 137 4.26 9.44 -11.06
CA LEU A 137 4.33 9.01 -9.65
C LEU A 137 2.99 8.38 -9.24
N PHE A 138 3.03 7.25 -8.52
CA PHE A 138 1.82 6.53 -8.12
C PHE A 138 1.80 6.31 -6.60
N ASN A 139 1.65 5.06 -6.14
CA ASN A 139 1.69 4.69 -4.73
C ASN A 139 2.99 5.16 -4.06
N ASN A 140 2.88 5.58 -2.81
CA ASN A 140 4.01 6.00 -2.00
C ASN A 140 3.83 5.52 -0.57
N SER A 141 4.90 5.39 0.19
CA SER A 141 4.84 5.03 1.61
C SER A 141 6.04 5.62 2.35
N VAL A 142 5.82 6.10 3.58
CA VAL A 142 6.83 6.81 4.37
C VAL A 142 7.10 6.12 5.71
N THR A 143 8.38 5.88 5.99
CA THR A 143 8.85 5.33 7.27
C THR A 143 10.00 6.15 7.85
N THR A 144 10.41 5.83 9.07
CA THR A 144 11.56 6.44 9.73
C THR A 144 12.46 5.41 10.39
N ASP A 145 13.77 5.62 10.34
CA ASP A 145 14.75 4.86 11.12
C ASP A 145 14.99 5.43 12.53
N GLY A 146 14.21 6.43 12.93
CA GLY A 146 14.38 7.22 14.15
C GLY A 146 15.39 8.36 14.03
N LYS A 147 16.04 8.52 12.86
CA LYS A 147 16.97 9.63 12.57
C LYS A 147 16.52 10.44 11.37
N ARG A 148 16.07 9.76 10.31
CA ARG A 148 15.61 10.35 9.04
C ARG A 148 14.32 9.67 8.58
N PHE A 149 13.71 10.26 7.58
CA PHE A 149 12.52 9.75 6.91
C PHE A 149 12.88 9.21 5.54
N TYR A 150 12.21 8.13 5.15
CA TYR A 150 12.43 7.44 3.89
C TYR A 150 11.09 7.23 3.21
N MET A 151 11.00 7.59 1.95
CA MET A 151 9.84 7.41 1.11
C MET A 151 10.18 6.37 0.04
N VAL A 152 9.33 5.37 -0.12
CA VAL A 152 9.23 4.64 -1.39
C VAL A 152 8.14 5.30 -2.23
N TYR A 153 8.35 5.37 -3.54
CA TYR A 153 7.34 5.78 -4.49
C TYR A 153 7.44 4.95 -5.76
N GLU A 154 6.28 4.67 -6.35
CA GLU A 154 6.17 4.00 -7.65
C GLU A 154 6.40 4.97 -8.80
N SER A 155 6.93 4.39 -9.88
CA SER A 155 7.33 5.12 -11.07
C SER A 155 7.05 4.33 -12.34
N ASP A 156 6.67 5.01 -13.42
CA ASP A 156 6.66 4.47 -14.79
C ASP A 156 7.87 4.92 -15.64
N ASP A 157 9.01 5.18 -14.99
CA ASP A 157 10.28 5.44 -15.66
C ASP A 157 10.56 4.39 -16.73
N SER A 158 10.52 4.84 -18.00
CA SER A 158 10.64 4.00 -19.19
C SER A 158 11.89 3.12 -19.29
N ARG A 159 12.89 3.34 -18.43
CA ARG A 159 14.09 2.48 -18.33
C ARG A 159 13.82 1.15 -17.62
N TYR A 160 12.69 1.03 -16.94
CA TYR A 160 12.32 -0.12 -16.12
C TYR A 160 10.86 -0.53 -16.38
N PRO A 161 10.41 -1.70 -15.90
CA PRO A 161 8.99 -2.05 -15.92
C PRO A 161 8.13 -0.97 -15.24
N ILE A 162 6.87 -0.85 -15.67
CA ILE A 162 5.91 0.05 -15.03
C ILE A 162 5.78 -0.29 -13.53
N PHE A 163 5.58 0.75 -12.71
CA PHE A 163 5.49 0.69 -11.25
C PHE A 163 6.79 0.23 -10.57
N THR A 164 7.94 0.62 -11.11
CA THR A 164 9.23 0.41 -10.46
C THR A 164 9.33 1.23 -9.16
N ALA A 165 9.85 0.63 -8.09
CA ALA A 165 10.03 1.31 -6.81
C ALA A 165 11.31 2.17 -6.81
N LYS A 166 11.17 3.44 -6.45
CA LYS A 166 12.26 4.39 -6.21
C LYS A 166 12.18 4.95 -4.81
N PHE A 167 13.30 5.50 -4.32
CA PHE A 167 13.40 5.94 -2.93
C PHE A 167 13.88 7.38 -2.79
N ALA A 168 13.40 8.06 -1.76
CA ALA A 168 13.88 9.37 -1.35
C ALA A 168 14.10 9.41 0.18
N VAL A 169 14.95 10.32 0.63
CA VAL A 169 15.27 10.56 2.04
C VAL A 169 14.99 12.01 2.41
N SER A 170 14.51 12.24 3.63
CA SER A 170 14.24 13.57 4.18
C SER A 170 14.63 13.64 5.65
N ASP A 171 15.02 14.84 6.11
CA ASP A 171 15.26 15.12 7.52
C ASP A 171 14.04 15.73 8.22
N ASP A 172 13.02 16.18 7.47
CA ASP A 172 11.91 16.97 8.01
C ASP A 172 10.51 16.65 7.45
N LEU A 173 10.38 15.64 6.58
CA LEU A 173 9.16 15.24 5.84
C LEU A 173 8.71 16.20 4.74
N PHE A 174 9.35 17.36 4.56
CA PHE A 174 8.98 18.37 3.57
C PHE A 174 9.99 18.45 2.43
N HIS A 175 11.27 18.33 2.73
CA HIS A 175 12.35 18.42 1.75
C HIS A 175 12.94 17.03 1.50
N TRP A 176 12.72 16.51 0.29
CA TRP A 176 13.12 15.16 -0.08
C TRP A 176 14.24 15.17 -1.11
N LYS A 177 15.20 14.27 -0.91
CA LYS A 177 16.27 13.99 -1.86
C LYS A 177 16.15 12.57 -2.36
N LYS A 178 16.03 12.38 -3.69
CA LYS A 178 16.06 11.06 -4.34
C LYS A 178 17.36 10.32 -3.97
N ILE A 179 17.25 9.05 -3.61
CA ILE A 179 18.39 8.18 -3.32
C ILE A 179 18.94 7.68 -4.65
N GLU A 180 20.13 8.15 -5.02
CA GLU A 180 20.78 7.76 -6.27
C GLU A 180 21.04 6.24 -6.30
N GLY A 181 20.62 5.59 -7.39
CA GLY A 181 20.69 4.13 -7.54
C GLY A 181 19.70 3.33 -6.68
N GLY A 182 18.94 4.00 -5.80
CA GLY A 182 17.88 3.44 -4.97
C GLY A 182 16.69 3.07 -5.83
N ILE A 183 16.74 1.86 -6.41
CA ILE A 183 15.73 1.35 -7.34
C ILE A 183 15.57 -0.14 -7.09
N TYR A 184 14.33 -0.58 -6.90
CA TYR A 184 13.96 -1.99 -6.71
C TYR A 184 12.94 -2.43 -7.76
N ALA A 185 12.90 -3.74 -8.06
CA ALA A 185 12.08 -4.34 -9.12
C ALA A 185 12.42 -3.85 -10.54
N LYS A 186 13.72 -3.82 -10.89
CA LYS A 186 14.22 -3.37 -12.21
C LYS A 186 13.81 -4.28 -13.37
N ASP A 187 13.34 -5.48 -13.09
CA ASP A 187 13.13 -6.58 -14.03
C ASP A 187 11.84 -7.37 -13.77
N LYS A 188 10.96 -6.88 -12.87
CA LYS A 188 9.71 -7.54 -12.50
C LYS A 188 8.60 -6.54 -12.22
N TYR A 189 7.37 -7.02 -12.21
CA TYR A 189 6.22 -6.23 -11.77
C TYR A 189 6.31 -5.96 -10.27
N LEU A 190 6.03 -4.73 -9.89
CA LEU A 190 5.83 -4.30 -8.52
C LEU A 190 4.59 -3.41 -8.51
N GLY A 191 3.81 -3.44 -7.44
CA GLY A 191 2.73 -2.49 -7.18
C GLY A 191 2.54 -2.29 -5.67
N GLY A 192 1.75 -1.32 -5.26
CA GLY A 192 1.36 -1.05 -3.88
C GLY A 192 2.48 -1.16 -2.84
N PRO A 193 3.65 -0.51 -2.98
CA PRO A 193 4.73 -0.65 -2.04
C PRO A 193 4.40 -0.04 -0.69
N ALA A 194 4.62 -0.80 0.38
CA ALA A 194 4.67 -0.27 1.74
C ALA A 194 6.07 -0.46 2.33
N LEU A 195 6.57 0.59 2.99
CA LEU A 195 7.93 0.61 3.54
C LEU A 195 7.89 0.68 5.06
N ALA A 196 8.64 -0.20 5.72
CA ALA A 196 8.75 -0.24 7.16
C ALA A 196 10.21 -0.42 7.58
N TYR A 197 10.59 0.20 8.70
CA TYR A 197 11.91 -0.02 9.29
C TYR A 197 11.81 -0.89 10.55
N CYS A 198 12.55 -1.99 10.57
CA CYS A 198 12.74 -2.85 11.74
C CYS A 198 14.23 -3.14 11.85
N ALA A 199 14.91 -2.41 12.75
CA ALA A 199 16.36 -2.39 12.83
C ALA A 199 17.00 -3.80 12.80
N PRO A 200 18.01 -4.04 11.96
CA PRO A 200 18.74 -3.05 11.12
C PRO A 200 18.22 -2.92 9.68
N TRP A 201 17.02 -3.40 9.37
CA TRP A 201 16.52 -3.56 8.01
C TRP A 201 15.35 -2.63 7.70
N PHE A 202 15.35 -2.11 6.48
CA PHE A 202 14.14 -1.65 5.82
C PHE A 202 13.49 -2.85 5.13
N TYR A 203 12.19 -3.00 5.30
CA TYR A 203 11.35 -3.99 4.66
C TYR A 203 10.41 -3.30 3.68
N LEU A 204 10.37 -3.81 2.46
CA LEU A 204 9.47 -3.37 1.41
C LEU A 204 8.49 -4.51 1.13
N THR A 205 7.23 -4.32 1.46
CA THR A 205 6.16 -5.19 0.95
C THR A 205 5.63 -4.62 -0.36
N TYR A 206 5.24 -5.51 -1.27
CA TYR A 206 4.82 -5.10 -2.60
C TYR A 206 3.96 -6.16 -3.28
N VAL A 207 3.13 -5.72 -4.22
CA VAL A 207 2.32 -6.56 -5.09
C VAL A 207 3.19 -7.16 -6.18
N ASN A 208 3.06 -8.46 -6.38
CA ASN A 208 3.71 -9.19 -7.45
C ASN A 208 2.65 -9.80 -8.35
N CYS A 209 2.87 -9.74 -9.66
CA CYS A 209 1.99 -10.33 -10.66
C CYS A 209 2.58 -11.67 -11.10
N ILE A 210 1.85 -12.75 -10.85
CA ILE A 210 2.21 -14.10 -11.24
C ILE A 210 1.53 -14.42 -12.56
N ARG A 211 2.32 -14.59 -13.62
CA ARG A 211 1.86 -14.87 -14.99
C ARG A 211 1.78 -16.37 -15.25
N GLU A 212 1.11 -17.08 -14.35
CA GLU A 212 0.83 -18.51 -14.44
C GLU A 212 -0.64 -18.75 -14.11
N PRO A 213 -1.27 -19.80 -14.66
CA PRO A 213 -2.66 -20.11 -14.35
C PRO A 213 -2.92 -20.24 -12.84
N SER A 214 -3.87 -19.48 -12.31
CA SER A 214 -4.36 -19.65 -10.94
C SER A 214 -5.03 -21.03 -10.77
N PRO A 215 -5.27 -21.50 -9.53
CA PRO A 215 -6.08 -22.70 -9.30
C PRO A 215 -7.47 -22.68 -9.95
N ASN A 216 -8.03 -21.48 -10.19
CA ASN A 216 -9.31 -21.28 -10.87
C ASN A 216 -9.17 -21.08 -12.39
N GLY A 217 -7.95 -21.09 -12.92
CA GLY A 217 -7.67 -20.95 -14.36
C GLY A 217 -7.52 -19.51 -14.86
N ASP A 218 -7.44 -18.51 -13.99
CA ASP A 218 -7.08 -17.14 -14.39
C ASP A 218 -5.66 -17.12 -14.96
N PRO A 219 -5.39 -16.41 -16.06
CA PRO A 219 -4.07 -16.41 -16.69
C PRO A 219 -2.98 -15.73 -15.83
N GLU A 220 -3.39 -14.91 -14.86
CA GLU A 220 -2.51 -14.27 -13.89
C GLU A 220 -3.26 -13.99 -12.58
N TYR A 221 -2.50 -13.87 -11.50
CA TYR A 221 -3.00 -13.52 -10.17
C TYR A 221 -1.93 -12.73 -9.39
N TYR A 222 -2.34 -12.10 -8.29
CA TYR A 222 -1.51 -11.13 -7.57
C TYR A 222 -1.34 -11.51 -6.11
N ASP A 223 -0.09 -11.59 -5.67
CA ASP A 223 0.27 -11.87 -4.29
C ASP A 223 1.10 -10.75 -3.67
N THR A 224 1.12 -10.66 -2.35
CA THR A 224 2.01 -9.72 -1.65
C THR A 224 3.32 -10.42 -1.35
N ARG A 225 4.43 -9.76 -1.68
CA ARG A 225 5.80 -10.19 -1.43
C ARG A 225 6.50 -9.23 -0.48
N ILE A 226 7.67 -9.64 -0.01
CA ILE A 226 8.53 -8.83 0.85
C ILE A 226 9.97 -8.91 0.37
N ALA A 227 10.69 -7.79 0.45
CA ALA A 227 12.13 -7.72 0.31
C ALA A 227 12.70 -6.87 1.44
N ARG A 228 14.01 -6.96 1.69
CA ARG A 228 14.67 -6.11 2.70
C ARG A 228 16.00 -5.55 2.22
N THR A 229 16.37 -4.40 2.78
CA THR A 229 17.62 -3.70 2.47
C THR A 229 18.14 -2.93 3.69
N ARG A 230 19.43 -2.57 3.67
CA ARG A 230 20.02 -1.62 4.63
C ARG A 230 20.47 -0.31 4.00
N ASP A 231 20.59 -0.28 2.67
CA ASP A 231 21.21 0.80 1.92
C ASP A 231 20.37 1.25 0.71
N PHE A 232 19.23 0.61 0.45
CA PHE A 232 18.35 0.83 -0.72
C PHE A 232 18.98 0.46 -2.07
N ILE A 233 20.20 -0.08 -2.07
CA ILE A 233 20.93 -0.50 -3.27
C ILE A 233 20.92 -2.03 -3.39
N ARG A 234 21.16 -2.72 -2.27
CA ARG A 234 21.24 -4.18 -2.19
C ARG A 234 20.00 -4.72 -1.50
N TRP A 235 19.32 -5.63 -2.19
CA TRP A 235 18.05 -6.20 -1.75
C TRP A 235 18.19 -7.70 -1.50
N GLU A 236 17.60 -8.15 -0.41
CA GLU A 236 17.43 -9.55 -0.09
C GLU A 236 15.94 -9.90 -0.23
N GLU A 237 15.67 -11.04 -0.87
CA GLU A 237 14.34 -11.58 -1.05
C GLU A 237 14.26 -12.96 -0.38
N PRO A 238 13.12 -13.31 0.24
CA PRO A 238 12.88 -14.67 0.71
C PRO A 238 12.67 -15.61 -0.49
N PRO A 239 12.68 -16.94 -0.27
CA PRO A 239 12.27 -17.91 -1.27
C PRO A 239 10.91 -17.59 -1.95
N ALA A 240 10.81 -17.86 -3.25
CA ALA A 240 9.63 -17.54 -4.06
C ALA A 240 8.36 -18.30 -3.67
N ASP A 241 8.44 -19.34 -2.85
CA ASP A 241 7.31 -20.08 -2.29
C ASP A 241 6.80 -19.50 -0.96
N ARG A 242 7.28 -18.32 -0.55
CA ARG A 242 6.90 -17.64 0.70
C ARG A 242 6.30 -16.25 0.47
N PRO A 243 5.10 -16.15 -0.13
CA PRO A 243 4.37 -14.89 -0.17
C PRO A 243 3.97 -14.44 1.23
N VAL A 244 3.82 -13.12 1.41
CA VAL A 244 3.27 -12.53 2.64
C VAL A 244 1.76 -12.75 2.71
N LEU A 245 1.07 -12.51 1.60
CA LEU A 245 -0.35 -12.76 1.42
C LEU A 245 -0.55 -13.43 0.06
N SER A 246 -1.51 -14.34 -0.02
CA SER A 246 -1.95 -14.98 -1.27
C SER A 246 -3.46 -14.83 -1.41
N PRO A 247 -3.98 -14.73 -2.65
CA PRO A 247 -5.41 -14.77 -2.89
C PRO A 247 -6.08 -16.00 -2.27
N ASP A 248 -7.25 -15.83 -1.64
CA ASP A 248 -8.12 -16.94 -1.32
C ASP A 248 -8.94 -17.29 -2.56
N PHE A 249 -8.44 -18.23 -3.37
CA PHE A 249 -9.12 -18.67 -4.59
C PHE A 249 -10.49 -19.32 -4.35
N THR A 250 -10.90 -19.56 -3.10
CA THR A 250 -12.23 -20.04 -2.75
C THR A 250 -13.20 -18.93 -2.35
N HIS A 251 -12.69 -17.72 -2.12
CA HIS A 251 -13.49 -16.55 -1.75
C HIS A 251 -14.19 -15.96 -2.98
N GLU A 252 -15.52 -15.91 -2.91
CA GLU A 252 -16.37 -15.23 -3.90
C GLU A 252 -16.48 -13.75 -3.51
N ILE A 253 -16.01 -12.86 -4.39
CA ILE A 253 -15.73 -11.45 -4.04
C ILE A 253 -17.01 -10.71 -3.63
N SER A 254 -18.10 -10.94 -4.36
CA SER A 254 -19.36 -10.25 -4.11
C SER A 254 -20.56 -11.13 -4.43
N PRO A 255 -21.59 -11.17 -3.56
CA PRO A 255 -22.87 -11.79 -3.86
C PRO A 255 -23.57 -11.19 -5.09
N ASP A 256 -23.29 -9.93 -5.43
CA ASP A 256 -23.88 -9.25 -6.59
C ASP A 256 -23.25 -9.68 -7.92
N HIS A 257 -22.09 -10.34 -7.87
CA HIS A 257 -21.34 -10.82 -9.01
C HIS A 257 -20.95 -12.30 -8.83
N PRO A 258 -21.95 -13.21 -8.83
CA PRO A 258 -21.69 -14.59 -8.47
C PRO A 258 -20.78 -15.30 -9.47
N GLY A 259 -19.94 -16.20 -8.96
CA GLY A 259 -18.96 -16.97 -9.73
C GLY A 259 -17.66 -16.22 -10.05
N ILE A 260 -17.49 -14.99 -9.54
CA ILE A 260 -16.20 -14.29 -9.61
C ILE A 260 -15.46 -14.48 -8.29
N TYR A 261 -14.32 -15.16 -8.38
CA TYR A 261 -13.46 -15.49 -7.26
C TYR A 261 -12.27 -14.55 -7.14
N GLU A 262 -11.74 -14.45 -5.94
CA GLU A 262 -10.55 -13.68 -5.65
C GLU A 262 -9.31 -14.24 -6.36
N ARG A 263 -8.51 -13.31 -6.87
CA ARG A 263 -7.20 -13.55 -7.49
C ARG A 263 -6.20 -12.45 -7.16
N ASN A 264 -6.51 -11.64 -6.14
CA ASN A 264 -5.73 -10.50 -5.71
C ASN A 264 -5.54 -10.53 -4.19
N ALA A 265 -4.32 -10.29 -3.74
CA ALA A 265 -4.00 -9.95 -2.36
C ALA A 265 -2.88 -8.90 -2.41
N SER A 266 -3.28 -7.64 -2.61
CA SER A 266 -2.41 -6.52 -2.97
C SER A 266 -2.43 -5.39 -1.95
N ASP A 267 -1.57 -4.38 -2.15
CA ASP A 267 -1.58 -3.11 -1.43
C ASP A 267 -1.53 -3.28 0.10
N ALA A 268 -0.70 -4.22 0.55
CA ALA A 268 -0.64 -4.63 1.93
C ALA A 268 0.05 -3.58 2.80
N GLU A 269 -0.67 -3.10 3.81
CA GLU A 269 -0.23 -2.11 4.79
C GLU A 269 -0.40 -2.64 6.21
N PHE A 270 0.45 -2.19 7.13
CA PHE A 270 0.63 -2.83 8.43
C PHE A 270 0.53 -1.83 9.57
N ILE A 271 -0.10 -2.24 10.67
CA ILE A 271 -0.08 -1.50 11.92
C ILE A 271 0.23 -2.44 13.08
N GLU A 272 1.28 -2.12 13.84
CA GLU A 272 1.59 -2.78 15.09
C GLU A 272 0.87 -2.04 16.23
N ALA A 273 -0.04 -2.72 16.91
CA ALA A 273 -0.77 -2.19 18.06
C ALA A 273 -1.23 -3.34 18.97
N ASP A 274 -1.33 -3.08 20.27
CA ASP A 274 -1.90 -4.03 21.24
C ASP A 274 -1.22 -5.41 21.24
N GLY A 275 0.09 -5.48 20.97
CA GLY A 275 0.88 -6.72 20.95
C GLY A 275 0.63 -7.62 19.72
N LYS A 276 -0.02 -7.08 18.69
CA LYS A 276 -0.25 -7.75 17.40
C LYS A 276 0.08 -6.83 16.24
N VAL A 277 0.27 -7.45 15.08
CA VAL A 277 0.28 -6.76 13.78
C VAL A 277 -1.07 -6.99 13.14
N LYS A 278 -1.74 -5.93 12.74
CA LYS A 278 -2.89 -5.99 11.85
C LYS A 278 -2.46 -5.58 10.45
N VAL A 279 -2.83 -6.39 9.48
CA VAL A 279 -2.55 -6.21 8.06
C VAL A 279 -3.84 -5.80 7.38
N TYR A 280 -3.78 -4.79 6.53
CA TYR A 280 -4.85 -4.33 5.64
C TYR A 280 -4.39 -4.60 4.23
N TYR A 281 -5.25 -5.15 3.38
CA TYR A 281 -4.90 -5.44 2.00
C TYR A 281 -6.13 -5.40 1.13
N ASN A 282 -5.90 -5.15 -0.16
CA ASN A 282 -6.93 -5.13 -1.17
C ASN A 282 -7.04 -6.54 -1.78
N GLY A 283 -8.21 -7.14 -1.66
CA GLY A 283 -8.59 -8.40 -2.29
C GLY A 283 -9.21 -8.18 -3.66
N GLY A 284 -9.96 -9.17 -4.15
CA GLY A 284 -10.78 -9.02 -5.37
C GLY A 284 -10.13 -9.55 -6.65
N ASN A 285 -10.43 -8.93 -7.80
CA ASN A 285 -10.04 -9.46 -9.12
C ASN A 285 -9.18 -8.54 -10.00
N GLN A 286 -8.79 -7.35 -9.55
CA GLN A 286 -8.02 -6.39 -10.36
C GLN A 286 -8.71 -5.97 -11.69
N LEU A 287 -10.02 -6.22 -11.82
CA LEU A 287 -10.85 -5.86 -12.98
C LEU A 287 -12.06 -5.01 -12.58
N GLY A 288 -11.97 -4.31 -11.45
CA GLY A 288 -13.03 -3.43 -10.95
C GLY A 288 -13.91 -4.05 -9.86
N LEU A 289 -13.71 -5.32 -9.49
CA LEU A 289 -14.27 -5.86 -8.24
C LEU A 289 -13.16 -5.94 -7.19
N MET A 290 -13.41 -5.27 -6.08
CA MET A 290 -12.48 -5.07 -4.99
C MET A 290 -13.16 -5.51 -3.69
N ASP A 291 -12.36 -5.97 -2.72
CA ASP A 291 -12.80 -6.29 -1.36
C ASP A 291 -11.65 -5.99 -0.40
N ASN A 292 -11.81 -5.01 0.49
CA ASN A 292 -10.78 -4.70 1.47
C ASN A 292 -10.82 -5.73 2.61
N GLN A 293 -9.68 -6.33 2.91
CA GLN A 293 -9.58 -7.41 3.87
C GLN A 293 -8.54 -7.10 4.93
N THR A 294 -8.63 -7.85 6.04
CA THR A 294 -7.66 -7.75 7.13
C THR A 294 -7.17 -9.12 7.59
N ALA A 295 -5.94 -9.16 8.07
CA ALA A 295 -5.35 -10.32 8.72
C ALA A 295 -4.63 -9.88 10.01
N GLU A 296 -4.43 -10.80 10.95
CA GLU A 296 -3.73 -10.50 12.20
C GLU A 296 -2.59 -11.49 12.44
N TYR A 297 -1.48 -10.99 13.00
CA TYR A 297 -0.35 -11.78 13.46
C TYR A 297 -0.04 -11.47 14.93
N PRO A 298 0.05 -12.48 15.81
CA PRO A 298 0.44 -12.27 17.20
C PRO A 298 1.94 -11.97 17.30
N GLY A 299 2.29 -10.79 17.80
CA GLY A 299 3.68 -10.34 17.94
C GLY A 299 3.94 -8.98 17.32
N THR A 300 5.22 -8.70 17.07
CA THR A 300 5.69 -7.43 16.50
C THR A 300 5.83 -7.52 14.98
N LEU A 301 5.84 -6.37 14.31
CA LEU A 301 6.10 -6.24 12.88
C LEU A 301 7.47 -6.80 12.52
N LYS A 302 8.45 -6.61 13.41
CA LYS A 302 9.79 -7.20 13.26
C LYS A 302 9.73 -8.73 13.25
N MET A 303 9.03 -9.34 14.21
CA MET A 303 8.88 -10.81 14.27
C MET A 303 8.19 -11.35 13.01
N LEU A 304 7.13 -10.68 12.57
CA LEU A 304 6.42 -11.03 11.35
C LEU A 304 7.35 -11.00 10.13
N PHE A 305 8.01 -9.87 9.87
CA PHE A 305 8.84 -9.69 8.69
C PHE A 305 10.09 -10.57 8.70
N GLU A 306 10.75 -10.73 9.84
CA GLU A 306 11.92 -11.61 9.93
C GLU A 306 11.58 -13.09 9.67
N SER A 307 10.35 -13.52 9.95
CA SER A 307 9.94 -14.92 9.76
C SER A 307 10.02 -15.40 8.31
N PHE A 308 9.86 -14.50 7.33
CA PHE A 308 9.95 -14.85 5.91
C PHE A 308 11.37 -15.19 5.44
N PHE A 309 12.39 -14.68 6.14
CA PHE A 309 13.81 -14.80 5.79
C PHE A 309 14.55 -15.92 6.56
N GLN A 310 13.82 -16.75 7.32
CA GLN A 310 14.38 -17.80 8.19
C GLN A 310 14.33 -19.20 7.58
#